data_AF-A0A7V9QC47-F1
#
_entry.id   AF-A0A7V9QC47-F1
#
_cell.length_a   1.000
_cell.length_b   1.000
_cell.length_c   1.000
_cell.angle_alpha   90.00
_cell.angle_beta   90.00
_cell.angle_gamma   90.00
#
_symmetry.space_group_name_H-M   'P 1'
#
loop_
_entity.id
_entity.type
_entity.pdbx_description
1 polymer ?
#
loop_
_entity_poly.entity_id
_entity_poly.type
_entity_poly.pdbx_seq_one_letter_code
_entity_poly.pdbx_strand_id
1 'polypeptide(L)' 'ARLHEEGVPGFRWWSSFFGEWHTLVLFRERLLPTDLRFGLPEIIDLDHPALAQAAAALGIGVGDGA' A
#
# COMPACT_ATOMS: atom_id res chain seq x y z
N ALA A 1 -9.44 20.77 6.05
CA ALA A 1 -9.57 20.66 4.59
C ALA A 1 -10.61 19.60 4.28
N ARG A 2 -11.49 19.84 3.32
CA ARG A 2 -12.46 18.84 2.82
C ARG A 2 -11.99 18.44 1.44
N LEU A 3 -10.94 17.62 1.41
CA LEU A 3 -10.15 17.32 0.20
C LEU A 3 -11.02 16.84 -0.98
N HIS A 4 -12.07 16.07 -0.72
CA HIS A 4 -13.00 15.64 -1.76
C HIS A 4 -13.74 16.80 -2.46
N GLU A 5 -14.17 17.80 -1.68
CA GLU A 5 -14.86 19.00 -2.18
C GLU A 5 -13.90 19.94 -2.93
N GLU A 6 -12.62 19.92 -2.55
CA GLU A 6 -11.54 20.66 -3.21
C GLU A 6 -11.17 20.07 -4.60
N GLY A 7 -11.79 18.95 -4.98
CA GLY A 7 -11.67 18.37 -6.31
C GLY A 7 -10.33 17.68 -6.59
N VAL A 8 -9.52 17.43 -5.56
CA VAL A 8 -8.26 16.69 -5.71
C VAL A 8 -8.53 15.20 -5.93
N PRO A 9 -7.66 14.46 -6.65
CA PRO A 9 -7.86 13.05 -6.95
C PRO A 9 -7.70 12.11 -5.74
N GLY A 10 -7.16 12.61 -4.64
CA GLY A 10 -6.82 11.81 -3.47
C GLY A 10 -5.84 12.52 -2.56
N PHE A 11 -5.26 11.78 -1.61
CA PHE A 11 -4.24 12.30 -0.70
C PHE A 11 -3.29 11.21 -0.20
N ARG A 12 -2.11 11.65 0.22
CA ARG A 12 -1.12 10.83 0.93
C ARG A 12 -1.08 11.27 2.39
N TRP A 13 -1.02 10.32 3.30
CA TRP A 13 -0.85 10.57 4.72
C TRP A 13 -0.02 9.48 5.39
N TRP A 14 0.38 9.71 6.65
CA TRP A 14 1.13 8.73 7.44
C TRP A 14 0.23 7.56 7.84
N SER A 15 0.79 6.35 7.87
CA SER A 15 0.08 5.17 8.38
C SER A 15 -0.21 5.32 9.87
N SER A 16 -1.37 4.82 10.31
CA SER A 16 -1.73 4.73 11.73
C SER A 16 -1.02 3.62 12.49
N PHE A 17 -0.42 2.64 11.77
CA PHE A 17 0.29 1.52 12.39
C PHE A 17 1.79 1.84 12.58
N PHE A 18 2.41 2.44 11.58
CA PHE A 18 3.86 2.70 11.55
C PHE A 18 4.14 4.06 10.95
N GLY A 19 4.83 4.93 11.70
CA GLY A 19 5.09 6.30 11.29
C GLY A 19 5.99 6.43 10.06
N GLU A 20 6.77 5.39 9.74
CA GLU A 20 7.61 5.36 8.53
C GLU A 20 6.84 4.97 7.25
N TRP A 21 5.59 4.49 7.38
CA TRP A 21 4.79 4.06 6.25
C TRP A 21 3.83 5.16 5.82
N HIS A 22 3.52 5.18 4.52
CA HIS A 22 2.51 6.06 3.95
C HIS A 22 1.29 5.28 3.50
N THR A 23 0.13 5.88 3.71
CA THR A 23 -1.15 5.44 3.14
C THR A 23 -1.56 6.41 2.03
N LEU A 24 -2.04 5.86 0.92
CA LEU A 24 -2.60 6.61 -0.20
C LEU A 24 -4.10 6.38 -0.26
N VAL A 25 -4.88 7.45 -0.42
CA VAL A 25 -6.32 7.41 -0.65
C VAL A 25 -6.61 8.02 -2.01
N LEU A 26 -7.41 7.33 -2.82
CA LEU A 26 -7.81 7.76 -4.15
C LEU A 26 -9.34 7.83 -4.25
N PHE A 27 -9.86 8.93 -4.78
CA PHE A 27 -11.28 9.09 -5.07
C PHE A 27 -11.54 8.65 -6.51
N ARG A 28 -12.11 7.45 -6.69
CA ARG A 28 -12.21 6.79 -8.00
C ARG A 28 -12.95 7.64 -9.05
N GLU A 29 -14.00 8.31 -8.65
CA GLU A 29 -14.80 9.20 -9.50
C GLU A 29 -14.06 10.47 -9.95
N ARG A 30 -12.88 10.74 -9.37
CA ARG A 30 -12.01 11.87 -9.71
C ARG A 30 -10.80 11.47 -10.56
N LEU A 31 -10.66 10.17 -10.86
CA LEU A 31 -9.60 9.65 -11.70
C LEU A 31 -10.13 9.41 -13.10
N LEU A 32 -9.35 9.82 -14.10
CA LEU A 32 -9.56 9.34 -15.46
C LEU A 32 -9.20 7.85 -15.53
N PRO A 33 -9.80 7.07 -16.44
CA PRO A 33 -9.43 5.66 -16.65
C PRO A 33 -7.94 5.44 -16.95
N THR A 34 -7.24 6.47 -17.43
CA THR A 34 -5.81 6.45 -17.72
C THR A 34 -4.92 6.72 -16.51
N ASP A 35 -5.47 7.29 -15.44
CA ASP A 35 -4.69 7.72 -14.26
C ASP A 35 -4.35 6.55 -13.35
N LEU A 36 -5.11 5.45 -13.44
CA LEU A 36 -4.91 4.25 -12.64
C LEU A 36 -4.92 3.01 -13.51
N ARG A 37 -3.79 2.31 -13.55
CA ARG A 37 -3.63 1.05 -14.29
C ARG A 37 -3.26 -0.03 -13.30
N PHE A 38 -4.09 -1.06 -13.22
CA PHE A 38 -3.77 -2.27 -12.47
C PHE A 38 -3.08 -3.26 -13.40
N GLY A 39 -1.95 -3.81 -12.96
CA GLY A 39 -1.34 -4.97 -13.60
C GLY A 39 -2.05 -6.27 -13.22
N LEU A 40 -1.51 -7.39 -13.68
CA LEU A 40 -1.85 -8.70 -13.12
C LEU A 40 -1.36 -8.74 -11.66
N PRO A 41 -2.24 -9.05 -10.68
CA PRO A 41 -1.80 -9.23 -9.30
C PRO A 41 -0.79 -10.37 -9.22
N GLU A 42 0.33 -10.10 -8.56
CA GLU A 42 1.27 -11.13 -8.15
C GLU A 42 0.76 -11.79 -6.87
N ILE A 43 0.76 -13.12 -6.83
CA ILE A 43 0.40 -13.86 -5.62
C ILE A 43 1.63 -13.93 -4.73
N ILE A 44 1.53 -13.34 -3.54
CA ILE A 44 2.58 -13.37 -2.52
C ILE A 44 2.18 -14.43 -1.49
N ASP A 45 2.94 -15.53 -1.43
CA ASP A 45 2.83 -16.57 -0.39
C ASP A 45 3.99 -16.47 0.61
N LEU A 46 4.05 -17.41 1.57
CA LEU A 46 5.08 -17.42 2.62
C LEU A 46 6.50 -17.65 2.09
N ASP A 47 6.64 -18.29 0.94
CA ASP A 47 7.93 -18.60 0.31
C ASP A 47 8.38 -17.48 -0.64
N HIS A 48 7.55 -16.44 -0.81
CA HIS A 48 7.82 -15.36 -1.74
C HIS A 48 9.07 -14.55 -1.32
N PRO A 49 10.06 -14.36 -2.23
CA PRO A 49 11.33 -13.71 -1.87
C PRO A 49 11.16 -12.28 -1.37
N ALA A 50 10.18 -11.53 -1.90
CA ALA A 50 9.89 -10.19 -1.43
C ALA A 50 9.37 -10.16 0.02
N LEU A 51 8.59 -11.17 0.42
CA LEU A 51 8.11 -11.30 1.79
C LEU A 51 9.28 -11.59 2.74
N ALA A 52 10.13 -12.56 2.38
CA ALA A 52 11.31 -12.90 3.17
C ALA A 52 12.25 -11.70 3.36
N GLN A 53 12.50 -10.93 2.30
CA GLN A 53 13.34 -9.73 2.36
C GLN A 53 12.73 -8.64 3.24
N ALA A 54 11.43 -8.37 3.10
CA ALA A 54 10.74 -7.38 3.90
C ALA A 54 10.72 -7.79 5.39
N ALA A 55 10.44 -9.06 5.68
CA ALA A 55 10.40 -9.57 7.03
C ALA A 55 11.78 -9.52 7.70
N ALA A 56 12.85 -9.90 6.99
CA ALA A 56 14.21 -9.75 7.47
C ALA A 56 14.59 -8.28 7.77
N ALA A 57 14.22 -7.36 6.89
CA ALA A 57 14.46 -5.92 7.10
C ALA A 57 13.71 -5.35 8.31
N LEU A 58 12.54 -5.94 8.64
CA LEU A 58 11.68 -5.52 9.74
C LEU A 58 11.88 -6.34 11.03
N GLY A 59 12.75 -7.36 11.02
CA GLY A 59 12.95 -8.25 12.16
C GLY A 59 11.76 -9.16 12.47
N ILE A 60 10.95 -9.50 11.47
CA ILE A 60 9.75 -10.33 11.58
C ILE A 60 10.08 -11.78 11.15
N GLY A 61 9.66 -12.77 11.92
CA GLY A 61 9.74 -14.18 11.53
C GLY A 61 8.62 -14.57 10.56
N VAL A 62 8.94 -15.38 9.54
CA VAL A 62 7.97 -15.87 8.54
C VAL A 62 7.99 -17.40 8.55
N GLY A 63 6.86 -18.03 8.88
CA GLY A 63 6.70 -19.50 8.96
C GLY A 63 6.64 -20.05 10.40
N ASP A 64 6.09 -21.27 10.54
CA ASP A 64 5.76 -21.89 11.83
C ASP A 64 7.01 -22.20 12.67
N GLY A 65 7.30 -21.30 13.63
CA GLY A 65 7.99 -21.65 14.87
C GLY A 65 9.01 -20.62 15.37
N ALA A 66 8.57 -19.73 16.27
CA ALA A 66 9.11 -19.54 17.63
C ALA A 66 8.33 -18.43 18.37
#